data_AF-A0A292IIJ5-F1
#
_entry.id   AF-A0A292IIJ5-F1
#
_cell.length_a   1.000
_cell.length_b   1.000
_cell.length_c   1.000
_cell.angle_alpha   90.00
_cell.angle_beta   90.00
_cell.angle_gamma   90.00
#
_symmetry.space_group_name_H-M   'P 1'
#
loop_
_entity.id
_entity.type
_entity.pdbx_description
1 polymer ?
#
loop_
_entity_poly.entity_id
_entity_poly.type
_entity_poly.pdbx_seq_one_letter_code
_entity_poly.pdbx_strand_id
1 'polypeptide(L)'
;MLKNLKPKHQFKIEGSIVRVRIVDSILTFSSIHHVKKLWLQIFWIVFLGILSAIFGVLIVENTGLYDIGLSAFSQGIGRIAFYFIYEKTQNEPLAYGVFNGLFWGLYLIFNIPLVIFGWFKIGKRFTLLSILYICVSTFGGFIFAFIHNINKLYLLGDLSLNKVPYLADHNVQLVFWNYKFDAQKHFSVFIYGILWGLFQAVVYAVLLIIDCSTGGLDFPAVWYGESRYKDIGIGLAVINIISLIISYIIGSFIPASFALIKIQSNPAYLSVIELETKNGLVLTLARLNTNPWSVNLFFSPNFLSSLLMNLLLSLLLNVLFPKTQMVKVEIYSAKADEICDVLISENKPYSLSINYVKGGYSKNIQKILIINCVFMEAAKLLQLVRNHDENALFVVSLLKKIDGYIFMPKKNHPFKKSRH
;
A
#
# COMPACT_ATOMS: atom_id res chain seq x y z
N MET A 1 23.14 -9.24 19.09
CA MET A 1 22.52 -9.92 20.23
C MET A 1 22.19 -8.86 21.27
N LEU A 2 21.03 -8.20 21.15
CA LEU A 2 20.57 -7.19 22.12
C LEU A 2 19.28 -7.74 22.71
N LYS A 3 19.27 -7.97 24.02
CA LYS A 3 18.10 -8.45 24.75
C LYS A 3 16.96 -7.46 24.56
N ASN A 4 15.90 -7.89 23.88
CA ASN A 4 14.57 -7.31 24.01
C ASN A 4 14.09 -7.53 25.46
N LEU A 5 14.61 -6.75 26.40
CA LEU A 5 13.99 -6.62 27.72
C LEU A 5 12.74 -5.80 27.49
N LYS A 6 11.59 -6.47 27.35
CA LYS A 6 10.29 -5.81 27.61
C LYS A 6 10.44 -5.17 29.00
N PRO A 7 10.37 -3.84 29.14
CA PRO A 7 10.53 -3.21 30.44
C PRO A 7 9.39 -3.74 31.33
N LYS A 8 9.75 -4.43 32.42
CA LYS A 8 8.81 -4.69 33.53
C LYS A 8 8.19 -3.36 33.87
N HIS A 9 6.86 -3.27 33.84
CA HIS A 9 6.15 -2.05 34.21
C HIS A 9 6.54 -1.71 35.64
N GLN A 10 7.37 -0.69 35.80
CA GLN A 10 7.78 -0.19 37.11
C GLN A 10 6.66 0.72 37.59
N PHE A 11 5.84 0.19 38.49
CA PHE A 11 4.83 0.96 39.21
C PHE A 11 5.50 1.57 40.43
N LYS A 12 5.42 2.89 40.56
CA LYS A 12 5.76 3.58 41.81
C LYS A 12 4.46 4.09 42.41
N ILE A 13 4.08 3.54 43.57
CA ILE A 13 2.87 3.92 44.30
C ILE A 13 3.28 5.04 45.27
N GLU A 14 2.73 6.23 45.10
CA GLU A 14 2.88 7.35 46.04
C GLU A 14 1.48 7.72 46.55
N GLY A 15 1.12 7.24 47.74
CA GLY A 15 -0.22 7.39 48.29
C GLY A 15 -1.27 6.61 47.49
N SER A 16 -2.35 7.29 47.07
CA SER A 16 -3.40 6.72 46.21
C SER A 16 -3.09 6.83 44.71
N ILE A 17 -1.93 7.36 44.33
CA ILE A 17 -1.57 7.64 42.94
C ILE A 17 -0.53 6.63 42.46
N VAL A 18 -0.81 5.98 41.34
CA VAL A 18 0.11 5.04 40.69
C VAL A 18 0.80 5.74 39.53
N ARG A 19 2.12 5.93 39.61
CA ARG A 19 2.93 6.38 38.47
C ARG A 19 3.18 5.18 37.56
N VAL A 20 2.67 5.27 36.33
CA VAL A 20 2.86 4.24 35.28
C VAL A 20 3.82 4.76 34.23
N ARG A 21 4.85 3.97 33.91
CA ARG A 21 5.72 4.24 32.76
C ARG A 21 5.04 3.74 31.49
N ILE A 22 4.65 4.66 30.61
CA ILE A 22 4.16 4.34 29.27
C ILE A 22 5.39 4.22 28.36
N VAL A 23 5.63 3.03 27.80
CA VAL A 23 6.71 2.77 26.85
C VAL A 23 6.08 2.35 25.52
N ASP A 24 5.76 3.34 24.70
CA ASP A 24 5.32 3.09 23.33
C ASP A 24 6.48 3.30 22.36
N SER A 25 6.61 2.41 21.39
CA SER A 25 7.55 2.59 20.28
C SER A 25 7.03 3.70 19.38
N ILE A 26 7.78 4.81 19.26
CA ILE A 26 7.43 5.91 18.35
C ILE A 26 7.34 5.42 16.90
N LEU A 27 8.17 4.44 16.52
CA LEU A 27 8.17 3.85 15.19
C LEU A 27 7.43 2.51 15.18
N THR A 28 6.46 2.39 14.29
CA THR A 28 5.95 1.09 13.87
C THR A 28 7.07 0.32 13.16
N PHE A 29 7.16 -1.00 13.36
CA PHE A 29 8.26 -1.84 12.85
C PHE A 29 9.67 -1.39 13.26
N SER A 30 9.85 -0.92 14.49
CA SER A 30 11.16 -0.45 15.00
C SER A 30 12.32 -1.42 14.76
N SER A 31 12.08 -2.74 14.83
CA SER A 31 13.10 -3.76 14.53
C SER A 31 13.62 -3.69 13.08
N ILE A 32 12.74 -3.40 12.12
CA ILE A 32 13.06 -3.33 10.69
C ILE A 32 13.86 -2.06 10.38
N HIS A 33 13.57 -0.96 11.06
CA HIS A 33 14.36 0.28 10.94
C HIS A 33 15.85 0.11 11.29
N HIS A 34 16.21 -0.94 12.03
CA HIS A 34 17.60 -1.25 12.37
C HIS A 34 18.31 -2.15 11.35
N VAL A 35 17.61 -2.62 10.31
CA VAL A 35 18.17 -3.50 9.28
C VAL A 35 19.03 -2.69 8.31
N LYS A 36 20.31 -2.52 8.66
CA LYS A 36 21.31 -1.84 7.81
C LYS A 36 22.08 -2.78 6.87
N LYS A 37 22.13 -4.08 7.21
CA LYS A 37 22.89 -5.08 6.43
C LYS A 37 22.18 -5.37 5.12
N LEU A 38 22.88 -5.20 4.00
CA LEU A 38 22.32 -5.34 2.66
C LEU A 38 21.66 -6.71 2.42
N TRP A 39 22.29 -7.80 2.87
CA TRP A 39 21.74 -9.15 2.66
C TRP A 39 20.39 -9.37 3.38
N LEU A 40 20.20 -8.77 4.57
CA LEU A 40 18.91 -8.82 5.27
C LEU A 40 17.85 -7.99 4.55
N GLN A 41 18.23 -6.85 3.96
CA GLN A 41 17.30 -6.06 3.13
C GLN A 41 16.89 -6.85 1.88
N ILE A 42 17.84 -7.48 1.19
CA ILE A 42 17.60 -8.36 0.04
C ILE A 42 16.66 -9.51 0.44
N PHE A 43 16.91 -10.17 1.58
CA PHE A 43 16.03 -11.23 2.08
C PHE A 43 14.58 -10.74 2.24
N TRP A 44 14.37 -9.60 2.92
CA TRP A 44 13.03 -9.04 3.08
C TRP A 44 12.38 -8.66 1.75
N ILE A 45 13.13 -8.08 0.82
CA ILE A 45 12.64 -7.71 -0.51
C ILE A 45 12.17 -8.95 -1.28
N VAL A 46 12.99 -10.01 -1.29
CA VAL A 46 12.65 -11.26 -1.99
C VAL A 46 11.44 -11.92 -1.35
N PHE A 47 11.43 -12.02 -0.01
CA PHE A 47 10.32 -12.60 0.74
C PHE A 47 9.00 -11.88 0.48
N LEU A 48 9.00 -10.54 0.61
CA LEU A 48 7.80 -9.73 0.37
C LEU A 48 7.40 -9.71 -1.10
N GLY A 49 8.36 -9.71 -2.03
CA GLY A 49 8.08 -9.80 -3.46
C GLY A 49 7.37 -11.10 -3.83
N ILE A 50 7.80 -12.23 -3.29
CA ILE A 50 7.14 -13.54 -3.49
C ILE A 50 5.75 -13.55 -2.85
N LEU A 51 5.60 -13.03 -1.63
CA LEU A 51 4.28 -12.93 -1.00
C LEU A 51 3.33 -12.05 -1.81
N SER A 52 3.78 -10.89 -2.28
CA SER A 52 3.00 -10.00 -3.15
C SER A 52 2.62 -10.68 -4.46
N ALA A 53 3.51 -11.48 -5.06
CA ALA A 53 3.19 -12.26 -6.25
C ALA A 53 2.06 -13.27 -5.99
N ILE A 54 2.20 -14.09 -4.95
CA ILE A 54 1.22 -15.14 -4.60
C ILE A 54 -0.13 -14.51 -4.27
N PHE A 55 -0.16 -13.55 -3.34
CA PHE A 55 -1.41 -12.92 -2.94
C PHE A 55 -1.98 -12.02 -4.04
N GLY A 56 -1.15 -11.43 -4.91
CA GLY A 56 -1.60 -10.66 -6.07
C GLY A 56 -2.44 -11.53 -7.00
N VAL A 57 -1.98 -12.74 -7.33
CA VAL A 57 -2.76 -13.67 -8.14
C VAL A 57 -4.04 -14.11 -7.40
N LEU A 58 -3.91 -14.56 -6.15
CA LEU A 58 -5.03 -15.17 -5.41
C LEU A 58 -6.12 -14.18 -4.99
N ILE A 59 -5.74 -12.97 -4.56
CA ILE A 59 -6.66 -11.97 -4.01
C ILE A 59 -7.08 -10.96 -5.06
N VAL A 60 -6.26 -10.67 -6.06
CA VAL A 60 -6.52 -9.59 -7.03
C VAL A 60 -6.86 -10.13 -8.41
N GLU A 61 -5.96 -10.91 -9.01
CA GLU A 61 -6.14 -11.41 -10.37
C GLU A 61 -7.37 -12.31 -10.47
N ASN A 62 -7.48 -13.32 -9.60
CA ASN A 62 -8.57 -14.29 -9.62
C ASN A 62 -9.93 -13.68 -9.32
N THR A 63 -9.96 -12.58 -8.56
CA THR A 63 -11.21 -12.00 -8.03
C THR A 63 -11.80 -10.91 -8.92
N GLY A 64 -11.14 -10.57 -10.03
CA GLY A 64 -11.56 -9.46 -10.87
C GLY A 64 -11.19 -8.08 -10.31
N LEU A 65 -10.50 -8.00 -9.17
CA LEU A 65 -10.01 -6.73 -8.65
C LEU A 65 -8.86 -6.20 -9.50
N TYR A 66 -8.62 -4.90 -9.41
CA TYR A 66 -7.45 -4.25 -9.99
C TYR A 66 -6.38 -4.05 -8.94
N ASP A 67 -5.14 -4.30 -9.34
CA ASP A 67 -3.98 -4.02 -8.50
C ASP A 67 -3.72 -2.50 -8.41
N ILE A 68 -2.67 -2.12 -7.68
CA ILE A 68 -2.43 -0.74 -7.27
C ILE A 68 -1.42 -0.07 -8.21
N GLY A 69 -1.73 1.16 -8.61
CA GLY A 69 -0.82 1.99 -9.40
C GLY A 69 -0.58 1.45 -10.81
N LEU A 70 0.68 1.28 -11.19
CA LEU A 70 1.06 0.97 -12.58
C LEU A 70 0.69 -0.46 -13.00
N SER A 71 0.64 -1.41 -12.07
CA SER A 71 0.23 -2.79 -12.36
C SER A 71 -1.25 -2.86 -12.76
N ALA A 72 -2.10 -1.98 -12.23
CA ALA A 72 -3.48 -1.83 -12.66
C ALA A 72 -3.55 -1.61 -14.19
N PHE A 73 -2.66 -0.77 -14.72
CA PHE A 73 -2.68 -0.38 -16.14
C PHE A 73 -2.29 -1.53 -17.06
N SER A 74 -1.21 -2.26 -16.72
CA SER A 74 -0.84 -3.46 -17.47
C SER A 74 -1.91 -4.56 -17.34
N GLN A 75 -2.53 -4.70 -16.17
CA GLN A 75 -3.65 -5.62 -15.96
C GLN A 75 -4.87 -5.26 -16.84
N GLY A 76 -5.19 -3.97 -16.92
CA GLY A 76 -6.26 -3.46 -17.77
C GLY A 76 -6.05 -3.78 -19.25
N ILE A 77 -4.83 -3.54 -19.75
CA ILE A 77 -4.42 -3.90 -21.12
C ILE A 77 -4.48 -5.42 -21.33
N GLY A 78 -4.01 -6.20 -20.37
CA GLY A 78 -4.10 -7.65 -20.42
C GLY A 78 -5.55 -8.13 -20.57
N ARG A 79 -6.46 -7.62 -19.75
CA ARG A 79 -7.88 -8.06 -19.74
C ARG A 79 -8.60 -7.75 -21.05
N ILE A 80 -8.41 -6.54 -21.60
CA ILE A 80 -9.03 -6.20 -22.89
C ILE A 80 -8.43 -7.02 -24.05
N ALA A 81 -7.13 -7.32 -23.99
CA ALA A 81 -6.49 -8.19 -24.97
C ALA A 81 -7.03 -9.62 -24.88
N PHE A 82 -7.21 -10.16 -23.68
CA PHE A 82 -7.87 -11.46 -23.46
C PHE A 82 -9.21 -11.50 -24.18
N TYR A 83 -10.07 -10.51 -23.91
CA TYR A 83 -11.42 -10.45 -24.47
C TYR A 83 -11.42 -10.56 -26.00
N PHE A 84 -10.63 -9.72 -26.68
CA PHE A 84 -10.63 -9.69 -28.15
C PHE A 84 -9.93 -10.90 -28.78
N ILE A 85 -8.89 -11.43 -28.14
CA ILE A 85 -8.21 -12.63 -28.63
C ILE A 85 -9.13 -13.84 -28.51
N TYR A 86 -9.82 -13.98 -27.37
CA TYR A 86 -10.77 -15.06 -27.18
C TYR A 86 -11.95 -14.97 -28.16
N GLU A 87 -12.58 -13.79 -28.31
CA GLU A 87 -13.69 -13.58 -29.27
C GLU A 87 -13.28 -14.03 -30.69
N LYS A 88 -12.04 -13.75 -31.11
CA LYS A 88 -11.56 -14.10 -32.45
C LYS A 88 -11.12 -15.56 -32.61
N THR A 89 -10.51 -16.15 -31.58
CA THR A 89 -9.81 -17.44 -31.71
C THR A 89 -10.52 -18.60 -31.01
N GLN A 90 -11.40 -18.31 -30.05
CA GLN A 90 -12.05 -19.28 -29.16
C GLN A 90 -11.04 -20.21 -28.47
N ASN A 91 -9.80 -19.72 -28.26
CA ASN A 91 -8.71 -20.47 -27.66
C ASN A 91 -8.35 -19.85 -26.30
N GLU A 92 -8.92 -20.41 -25.23
CA GLU A 92 -8.69 -19.95 -23.85
C GLU A 92 -7.21 -20.00 -23.45
N PRO A 93 -6.46 -21.09 -23.67
CA PRO A 93 -5.02 -21.13 -23.34
C PRO A 93 -4.21 -20.02 -24.00
N LEU A 94 -4.47 -19.73 -25.28
CA LEU A 94 -3.80 -18.66 -26.00
C LEU A 94 -4.16 -17.29 -25.43
N ALA A 95 -5.44 -17.01 -25.20
CA ALA A 95 -5.90 -15.74 -24.63
C ALA A 95 -5.33 -15.53 -23.21
N TYR A 96 -5.29 -16.59 -22.38
CA TYR A 96 -4.73 -16.56 -21.04
C TYR A 96 -3.22 -16.34 -21.03
N GLY A 97 -2.50 -16.98 -21.96
CA GLY A 97 -1.07 -16.76 -22.15
C GLY A 97 -0.75 -15.32 -22.55
N VAL A 98 -1.54 -14.73 -23.45
CA VAL A 98 -1.37 -13.32 -23.85
C VAL A 98 -1.73 -12.36 -22.73
N PHE A 99 -2.81 -12.63 -21.98
CA PHE A 99 -3.16 -11.86 -20.79
C PHE A 99 -1.98 -11.76 -19.82
N ASN A 100 -1.41 -12.90 -19.42
CA ASN A 100 -0.31 -12.95 -18.47
C ASN A 100 0.97 -12.33 -19.05
N GLY A 101 1.28 -12.60 -20.32
CA GLY A 101 2.42 -11.99 -21.00
C GLY A 101 2.34 -10.46 -21.04
N LEU A 102 1.16 -9.91 -21.32
CA LEU A 102 0.95 -8.45 -21.33
C LEU A 102 0.92 -7.87 -19.92
N PHE A 103 0.21 -8.50 -18.99
CA PHE A 103 0.08 -8.00 -17.62
C PHE A 103 1.44 -7.87 -16.94
N TRP A 104 2.22 -8.96 -16.92
CA TRP A 104 3.53 -8.98 -16.27
C TRP A 104 4.62 -8.32 -17.12
N GLY A 105 4.61 -8.53 -18.44
CA GLY A 105 5.61 -7.97 -19.36
C GLY A 105 5.53 -6.45 -19.49
N LEU A 106 4.33 -5.89 -19.67
CA LEU A 106 4.16 -4.43 -19.75
C LEU A 106 4.48 -3.76 -18.42
N TYR A 107 4.21 -4.40 -17.28
CA TYR A 107 4.60 -3.87 -15.98
C TYR A 107 6.11 -3.64 -15.88
N LEU A 108 6.93 -4.60 -16.34
CA LEU A 108 8.39 -4.42 -16.41
C LEU A 108 8.78 -3.28 -17.36
N ILE A 109 8.18 -3.23 -18.54
CA ILE A 109 8.49 -2.21 -19.56
C ILE A 109 8.17 -0.81 -19.05
N PHE A 110 6.97 -0.60 -18.49
CA PHE A 110 6.57 0.70 -17.96
C PHE A 110 7.40 1.15 -16.76
N ASN A 111 8.04 0.22 -16.04
CA ASN A 111 8.96 0.55 -14.96
C ASN A 111 10.32 1.07 -15.45
N ILE A 112 10.76 0.76 -16.68
CA ILE A 112 12.07 1.21 -17.21
C ILE A 112 12.26 2.73 -17.07
N PRO A 113 11.36 3.61 -17.56
CA PRO A 113 11.53 5.06 -17.42
C PRO A 113 11.53 5.51 -15.95
N LEU A 114 10.78 4.82 -15.07
CA LEU A 114 10.67 5.16 -13.65
C LEU A 114 11.91 4.74 -12.86
N VAL A 115 12.52 3.62 -13.25
CA VAL A 115 13.83 3.18 -12.75
C VAL A 115 14.92 4.17 -13.14
N ILE A 116 14.93 4.63 -14.39
CA ILE A 116 15.87 5.68 -14.84
C ILE A 116 15.66 6.94 -14.01
N PHE A 117 14.41 7.36 -13.81
CA PHE A 117 14.08 8.50 -12.96
C PHE A 117 14.58 8.32 -11.52
N GLY A 118 14.30 7.17 -10.89
CA GLY A 118 14.73 6.84 -9.53
C GLY A 118 16.25 6.88 -9.37
N TRP A 119 16.99 6.38 -10.36
CA TRP A 119 18.44 6.35 -10.36
C TRP A 119 19.04 7.75 -10.24
N PHE A 120 18.47 8.71 -10.99
CA PHE A 120 18.97 10.08 -11.04
C PHE A 120 18.39 10.98 -9.95
N LYS A 121 17.14 10.78 -9.52
CA LYS A 121 16.42 11.71 -8.66
C LYS A 121 16.32 11.28 -7.19
N ILE A 122 16.39 9.99 -6.90
CA ILE A 122 16.27 9.46 -5.52
C ILE A 122 17.64 8.93 -5.07
N GLY A 123 18.15 7.90 -5.74
CA GLY A 123 19.45 7.33 -5.43
C GLY A 123 19.64 5.92 -5.97
N LYS A 124 20.90 5.58 -6.27
CA LYS A 124 21.27 4.29 -6.87
C LYS A 124 20.86 3.10 -6.00
N ARG A 125 21.14 3.17 -4.70
CA ARG A 125 20.81 2.08 -3.75
C ARG A 125 19.32 1.80 -3.71
N PHE A 126 18.51 2.83 -3.51
CA PHE A 126 17.04 2.73 -3.52
C PHE A 126 16.53 2.10 -4.82
N THR A 127 17.08 2.57 -5.94
CA THR A 127 16.67 2.10 -7.27
C THR A 127 17.04 0.63 -7.48
N LEU A 128 18.24 0.19 -7.10
CA LEU A 128 18.65 -1.22 -7.22
C LEU A 128 17.78 -2.16 -6.39
N LEU A 129 17.46 -1.77 -5.15
CA LEU A 129 16.58 -2.54 -4.29
C LEU A 129 15.16 -2.62 -4.87
N SER A 130 14.66 -1.52 -5.43
CA SER A 130 13.34 -1.46 -6.08
C SER A 130 13.29 -2.28 -7.36
N ILE A 131 14.35 -2.27 -8.20
CA ILE A 131 14.47 -3.16 -9.36
C ILE A 131 14.38 -4.62 -8.92
N LEU A 132 15.09 -5.00 -7.86
CA LEU A 132 15.03 -6.36 -7.33
C LEU A 132 13.60 -6.75 -6.93
N TYR A 133 12.89 -5.88 -6.20
CA TYR A 133 11.49 -6.13 -5.85
C TYR A 133 10.62 -6.30 -7.09
N ILE A 134 10.73 -5.37 -8.06
CA ILE A 134 9.95 -5.39 -9.31
C ILE A 134 10.19 -6.72 -10.04
N CYS A 135 11.45 -7.13 -10.21
CA CYS A 135 11.77 -8.39 -10.86
C CYS A 135 11.19 -9.59 -10.09
N VAL A 136 11.41 -9.68 -8.78
CA VAL A 136 10.95 -10.83 -7.98
C VAL A 136 9.43 -10.93 -7.97
N SER A 137 8.72 -9.82 -7.73
CA SER A 137 7.24 -9.82 -7.71
C SER A 137 6.66 -10.12 -9.09
N THR A 138 7.26 -9.59 -10.16
CA THR A 138 6.77 -9.81 -11.53
C THR A 138 7.02 -11.23 -12.01
N PHE A 139 8.26 -11.73 -11.89
CA PHE A 139 8.56 -13.11 -12.29
C PHE A 139 7.87 -14.12 -11.38
N GLY A 140 7.79 -13.84 -10.07
CA GLY A 140 7.03 -14.64 -9.14
C GLY A 140 5.56 -14.72 -9.53
N GLY A 141 4.94 -13.58 -9.86
CA GLY A 141 3.54 -13.52 -10.27
C GLY A 141 3.29 -14.25 -11.58
N PHE A 142 4.15 -14.02 -12.58
CA PHE A 142 4.11 -14.71 -13.87
C PHE A 142 4.21 -16.23 -13.70
N ILE A 143 5.23 -16.73 -12.98
CA ILE A 143 5.40 -18.17 -12.74
C ILE A 143 4.19 -18.75 -12.01
N PHE A 144 3.70 -18.04 -10.99
CA PHE A 144 2.58 -18.48 -10.18
C PHE A 144 1.27 -18.53 -10.96
N ALA A 145 1.04 -17.59 -11.89
CA ALA A 145 -0.14 -17.56 -12.75
C ALA A 145 -0.23 -18.77 -13.72
N PHE A 146 0.90 -19.38 -14.09
CA PHE A 146 0.91 -20.59 -14.93
C PHE A 146 0.75 -21.90 -14.14
N ILE A 147 0.59 -21.84 -12.82
CA ILE A 147 0.26 -23.03 -12.03
C ILE A 147 -1.13 -23.53 -12.43
N HIS A 148 -1.23 -24.81 -12.75
CA HIS A 148 -2.48 -25.41 -13.20
C HIS A 148 -3.60 -25.22 -12.17
N ASN A 149 -4.77 -24.78 -12.64
CA ASN A 149 -5.96 -24.45 -11.83
C ASN A 149 -5.80 -23.31 -10.82
N ILE A 150 -4.72 -22.53 -10.85
CA ILE A 150 -4.54 -21.43 -9.90
C ILE A 150 -5.62 -20.36 -10.03
N ASN A 151 -6.11 -20.13 -11.26
CA ASN A 151 -7.19 -19.21 -11.60
C ASN A 151 -8.57 -19.60 -11.02
N LYS A 152 -8.69 -20.83 -10.50
CA LYS A 152 -9.90 -21.35 -9.83
C LYS A 152 -9.78 -21.35 -8.31
N LEU A 153 -8.60 -21.01 -7.77
CA LEU A 153 -8.39 -20.99 -6.33
C LEU A 153 -8.85 -19.66 -5.73
N TYR A 154 -9.86 -19.72 -4.87
CA TYR A 154 -10.39 -18.59 -4.11
C TYR A 154 -10.20 -18.84 -2.62
N LEU A 155 -9.51 -17.92 -1.91
CA LEU A 155 -9.23 -18.06 -0.48
C LEU A 155 -10.46 -17.96 0.44
N LEU A 156 -11.52 -17.26 0.01
CA LEU A 156 -12.70 -16.96 0.82
C LEU A 156 -13.96 -17.35 0.05
N GLY A 157 -14.50 -16.45 -0.76
CA GLY A 157 -15.70 -16.70 -1.55
C GLY A 157 -15.38 -16.95 -3.01
N ASP A 158 -15.94 -18.01 -3.57
CA ASP A 158 -15.80 -18.32 -5.00
C ASP A 158 -16.63 -17.34 -5.84
N LEU A 159 -15.93 -16.41 -6.50
CA LEU A 159 -16.56 -15.42 -7.39
C LEU A 159 -16.91 -16.00 -8.76
N SER A 160 -16.54 -17.26 -9.02
CA SER A 160 -16.88 -18.00 -10.24
C SER A 160 -18.23 -18.71 -10.21
N LEU A 161 -18.85 -18.86 -9.03
CA LEU A 161 -20.17 -19.46 -8.89
C LEU A 161 -21.23 -18.72 -9.72
N ASN A 162 -22.13 -19.43 -10.40
CA ASN A 162 -23.25 -18.85 -11.15
C ASN A 162 -22.85 -17.78 -12.20
N LYS A 163 -21.62 -17.83 -12.72
CA LYS A 163 -21.18 -16.93 -13.79
C LYS A 163 -22.04 -17.11 -15.03
N VAL A 164 -22.28 -16.00 -15.73
CA VAL A 164 -22.89 -16.02 -17.06
C VAL A 164 -21.88 -16.63 -18.03
N PRO A 165 -22.21 -17.71 -18.77
CA PRO A 165 -21.23 -18.45 -19.58
C PRO A 165 -20.41 -17.55 -20.50
N TYR A 166 -21.07 -16.68 -21.26
CA TYR A 166 -20.37 -15.79 -22.18
C TYR A 166 -19.38 -14.83 -21.48
N LEU A 167 -19.70 -14.34 -20.28
CA LEU A 167 -18.75 -13.52 -19.49
C LEU A 167 -17.60 -14.36 -18.94
N ALA A 168 -17.86 -15.61 -18.55
CA ALA A 168 -16.84 -16.52 -18.05
C ALA A 168 -15.83 -16.88 -19.15
N ASP A 169 -16.31 -17.24 -20.32
CA ASP A 169 -15.50 -17.62 -21.48
C ASP A 169 -14.56 -16.49 -21.92
N HIS A 170 -15.05 -15.25 -21.83
CA HIS A 170 -14.27 -14.05 -22.16
C HIS A 170 -13.45 -13.49 -20.98
N ASN A 171 -13.38 -14.22 -19.86
CA ASN A 171 -12.70 -13.82 -18.62
C ASN A 171 -13.10 -12.40 -18.13
N VAL A 172 -14.36 -12.02 -18.34
CA VAL A 172 -14.93 -10.77 -17.82
C VAL A 172 -15.34 -11.01 -16.37
N GLN A 173 -14.39 -10.81 -15.47
CA GLN A 173 -14.56 -11.03 -14.04
C GLN A 173 -15.23 -9.81 -13.37
N LEU A 174 -16.54 -9.71 -13.53
CA LEU A 174 -17.35 -8.70 -12.87
C LEU A 174 -18.46 -9.33 -12.05
N VAL A 175 -18.70 -8.70 -10.90
CA VAL A 175 -19.88 -8.92 -10.08
C VAL A 175 -20.88 -7.81 -10.40
N PHE A 176 -22.17 -8.13 -10.49
CA PHE A 176 -23.21 -7.15 -10.82
C PHE A 176 -24.12 -6.85 -9.63
N TRP A 177 -24.54 -5.60 -9.46
CA TRP A 177 -25.53 -5.21 -8.44
C TRP A 177 -26.90 -5.85 -8.67
N ASN A 178 -27.34 -5.89 -9.93
CA ASN A 178 -28.69 -6.27 -10.32
C ASN A 178 -28.84 -7.73 -10.75
N TYR A 179 -27.83 -8.56 -10.46
CA TYR A 179 -27.88 -10.00 -10.75
C TYR A 179 -28.07 -10.78 -9.46
N LYS A 180 -29.24 -11.43 -9.33
CA LYS A 180 -29.66 -12.07 -8.06
C LYS A 180 -28.66 -13.12 -7.56
N PHE A 181 -27.97 -13.80 -8.47
CA PHE A 181 -27.02 -14.87 -8.14
C PHE A 181 -25.63 -14.34 -7.69
N ASP A 182 -25.40 -13.03 -7.80
CA ASP A 182 -24.17 -12.36 -7.35
C ASP A 182 -24.29 -11.79 -5.92
N ALA A 183 -25.46 -11.87 -5.27
CA ALA A 183 -25.65 -11.30 -3.95
C ALA A 183 -24.60 -11.78 -2.92
N GLN A 184 -24.27 -13.07 -2.92
CA GLN A 184 -23.24 -13.65 -2.06
C GLN A 184 -21.80 -13.21 -2.43
N LYS A 185 -21.58 -12.82 -3.68
CA LYS A 185 -20.28 -12.37 -4.17
C LYS A 185 -19.96 -10.94 -3.76
N HIS A 186 -21.00 -10.10 -3.55
CA HIS A 186 -20.83 -8.70 -3.13
C HIS A 186 -19.98 -8.60 -1.85
N PHE A 187 -20.35 -9.36 -0.82
CA PHE A 187 -19.58 -9.36 0.43
C PHE A 187 -18.15 -9.84 0.22
N SER A 188 -17.98 -10.96 -0.49
CA SER A 188 -16.67 -11.58 -0.74
C SER A 188 -15.71 -10.65 -1.47
N VAL A 189 -16.15 -9.95 -2.53
CA VAL A 189 -15.30 -9.04 -3.31
C VAL A 189 -14.82 -7.84 -2.46
N PHE A 190 -15.63 -7.33 -1.55
CA PHE A 190 -15.20 -6.27 -0.62
C PHE A 190 -14.19 -6.77 0.41
N ILE A 191 -14.38 -7.99 0.94
CA ILE A 191 -13.40 -8.57 1.87
C ILE A 191 -12.05 -8.79 1.19
N TYR A 192 -12.03 -9.26 -0.06
CA TYR A 192 -10.80 -9.37 -0.84
C TYR A 192 -10.09 -8.01 -1.00
N GLY A 193 -10.83 -6.94 -1.35
CA GLY A 193 -10.27 -5.60 -1.47
C GLY A 193 -9.72 -5.06 -0.15
N ILE A 194 -10.42 -5.29 0.96
CA ILE A 194 -9.93 -4.92 2.30
C ILE A 194 -8.61 -5.67 2.59
N LEU A 195 -8.61 -7.00 2.46
CA LEU A 195 -7.43 -7.81 2.76
C LEU A 195 -6.22 -7.42 1.92
N TRP A 196 -6.40 -7.16 0.61
CA TRP A 196 -5.31 -6.69 -0.23
C TRP A 196 -4.81 -5.31 0.19
N GLY A 197 -5.71 -4.36 0.46
CA GLY A 197 -5.34 -3.02 0.89
C GLY A 197 -4.54 -3.03 2.21
N LEU A 198 -4.98 -3.84 3.18
CA LEU A 198 -4.26 -4.04 4.46
C LEU A 198 -2.89 -4.67 4.24
N PHE A 199 -2.83 -5.76 3.46
CA PHE A 199 -1.61 -6.49 3.16
C PHE A 199 -0.59 -5.59 2.45
N GLN A 200 -1.02 -4.90 1.40
CA GLN A 200 -0.16 -3.98 0.66
C GLN A 200 0.33 -2.82 1.51
N ALA A 201 -0.48 -2.27 2.42
CA ALA A 201 0.00 -1.22 3.32
C ALA A 201 1.19 -1.67 4.17
N VAL A 202 1.17 -2.91 4.66
CA VAL A 202 2.30 -3.50 5.40
C VAL A 202 3.51 -3.70 4.49
N VAL A 203 3.32 -4.28 3.30
CA VAL A 203 4.40 -4.49 2.33
C VAL A 203 5.07 -3.17 1.97
N TYR A 204 4.27 -2.16 1.58
CA TYR A 204 4.75 -0.81 1.25
C TYR A 204 5.53 -0.19 2.41
N ALA A 205 4.99 -0.24 3.63
CA ALA A 205 5.67 0.32 4.79
C ALA A 205 7.03 -0.35 5.02
N VAL A 206 7.09 -1.69 5.00
CA VAL A 206 8.35 -2.42 5.22
C VAL A 206 9.37 -2.12 4.13
N LEU A 207 8.96 -2.09 2.85
CA LEU A 207 9.85 -1.76 1.74
C LEU A 207 10.41 -0.35 1.87
N LEU A 208 9.56 0.64 2.16
CA LEU A 208 10.00 2.03 2.33
C LEU A 208 10.93 2.22 3.55
N ILE A 209 10.74 1.43 4.61
CA ILE A 209 11.64 1.40 5.78
C ILE A 209 13.05 0.96 5.39
N ILE A 210 13.17 -0.05 4.53
CA ILE A 210 14.48 -0.56 4.05
C ILE A 210 15.01 0.17 2.81
N ASP A 211 14.45 1.35 2.50
CA ASP A 211 14.77 2.20 1.35
C ASP A 211 14.55 1.47 0.00
N CYS A 212 13.38 0.85 -0.16
CA CYS A 212 12.89 0.18 -1.37
C CYS A 212 11.46 0.66 -1.70
N SER A 213 11.04 0.52 -2.95
CA SER A 213 9.66 0.77 -3.39
C SER A 213 9.10 -0.46 -4.12
N THR A 214 7.78 -0.55 -4.24
CA THR A 214 7.15 -1.61 -5.03
C THR A 214 7.32 -1.42 -6.54
N GLY A 215 7.80 -0.24 -6.95
CA GLY A 215 7.94 0.18 -8.34
C GLY A 215 6.79 1.05 -8.79
N GLY A 216 6.70 1.22 -10.11
CA GLY A 216 5.67 2.01 -10.75
C GLY A 216 5.65 3.45 -10.27
N LEU A 217 4.44 3.96 -10.07
CA LEU A 217 4.20 5.37 -9.74
C LEU A 217 4.58 5.73 -8.30
N ASP A 218 5.08 4.77 -7.52
CA ASP A 218 5.72 5.02 -6.24
C ASP A 218 7.00 5.85 -6.37
N PHE A 219 7.80 5.66 -7.44
CA PHE A 219 9.04 6.41 -7.65
C PHE A 219 8.83 7.94 -7.57
N PRO A 220 7.91 8.54 -8.37
CA PRO A 220 7.63 9.95 -8.26
C PRO A 220 6.97 10.34 -6.92
N ALA A 221 6.16 9.47 -6.31
CA ALA A 221 5.55 9.74 -5.01
C ALA A 221 6.59 9.83 -3.88
N VAL A 222 7.55 8.90 -3.84
CA VAL A 222 8.68 8.90 -2.89
C VAL A 222 9.56 10.12 -3.13
N TRP A 223 9.92 10.40 -4.39
CA TRP A 223 10.71 11.60 -4.72
C TRP A 223 10.01 12.89 -4.28
N TYR A 224 8.70 13.00 -4.50
CA TYR A 224 7.91 14.17 -4.08
C TYR A 224 7.87 14.31 -2.56
N GLY A 225 7.55 13.22 -1.85
CA GLY A 225 7.50 13.20 -0.38
C GLY A 225 8.84 13.56 0.25
N GLU A 226 9.94 13.03 -0.29
CA GLU A 226 11.29 13.34 0.18
C GLU A 226 11.77 14.75 -0.16
N SER A 227 11.39 15.28 -1.32
CA SER A 227 11.83 16.61 -1.77
C SER A 227 11.01 17.74 -1.15
N ARG A 228 9.77 17.46 -0.76
CA ARG A 228 8.83 18.46 -0.22
C ARG A 228 8.48 18.26 1.25
N TYR A 229 9.01 17.22 1.90
CA TYR A 229 8.70 16.86 3.30
C TYR A 229 7.20 16.72 3.54
N LYS A 230 6.54 16.10 2.56
CA LYS A 230 5.11 15.85 2.58
C LYS A 230 4.82 14.38 2.80
N ASP A 231 3.59 14.16 3.23
CA ASP A 231 2.98 12.85 3.32
C ASP A 231 3.03 12.12 1.97
N ILE A 232 3.58 10.90 1.97
CA ILE A 232 3.71 10.07 0.76
C ILE A 232 2.35 9.45 0.41
N GLY A 233 1.54 9.09 1.41
CA GLY A 233 0.29 8.35 1.22
C GLY A 233 -0.75 9.13 0.43
N ILE A 234 -0.90 10.45 0.63
CA ILE A 234 -1.87 11.24 -0.16
C ILE A 234 -1.45 11.32 -1.63
N GLY A 235 -0.17 11.58 -1.90
CA GLY A 235 0.34 11.65 -3.27
C GLY A 235 0.16 10.30 -3.99
N LEU A 236 0.47 9.21 -3.28
CA LEU A 236 0.30 7.86 -3.78
C LEU A 236 -1.17 7.50 -4.03
N ALA A 237 -2.10 7.86 -3.12
CA ALA A 237 -3.53 7.64 -3.29
C ALA A 237 -4.06 8.26 -4.58
N VAL A 238 -3.76 9.54 -4.82
CA VAL A 238 -4.26 10.25 -6.00
C VAL A 238 -3.80 9.54 -7.28
N ILE A 239 -2.52 9.19 -7.35
CA ILE A 239 -1.96 8.55 -8.54
C ILE A 239 -2.56 7.15 -8.74
N ASN A 240 -2.73 6.38 -7.67
CA ASN A 240 -3.28 5.04 -7.77
C ASN A 240 -4.77 5.04 -8.13
N ILE A 241 -5.56 6.01 -7.63
CA ILE A 241 -6.97 6.16 -7.99
C ILE A 241 -7.12 6.53 -9.47
N ILE A 242 -6.29 7.45 -9.98
CA ILE A 242 -6.29 7.80 -11.41
C ILE A 242 -5.95 6.56 -12.25
N SER A 243 -4.92 5.81 -11.83
CA SER A 243 -4.51 4.59 -12.51
C SER A 243 -5.62 3.55 -12.51
N LEU A 244 -6.29 3.34 -11.37
CA LEU A 244 -7.44 2.45 -11.22
C LEU A 244 -8.56 2.82 -12.19
N ILE A 245 -8.97 4.08 -12.24
CA ILE A 245 -10.08 4.53 -13.10
C ILE A 245 -9.78 4.21 -14.57
N ILE A 246 -8.59 4.60 -15.05
CA ILE A 246 -8.18 4.36 -16.45
C ILE A 246 -8.14 2.85 -16.73
N SER A 247 -7.52 2.08 -15.84
CA SER A 247 -7.33 0.65 -16.01
C SER A 247 -8.63 -0.13 -15.97
N TYR A 248 -9.55 0.27 -15.10
CA TYR A 248 -10.88 -0.32 -14.97
C TYR A 248 -11.74 -0.05 -16.21
N ILE A 249 -11.66 1.17 -16.77
CA ILE A 249 -12.31 1.51 -18.04
C ILE A 249 -11.85 0.54 -19.13
N ILE A 250 -10.53 0.42 -19.29
CA ILE A 250 -9.91 -0.38 -20.35
C ILE A 250 -10.23 -1.87 -20.15
N GLY A 251 -9.93 -2.44 -18.99
CA GLY A 251 -9.92 -3.89 -18.83
C GLY A 251 -11.23 -4.51 -18.33
N SER A 252 -12.20 -3.73 -17.87
CA SER A 252 -13.46 -4.30 -17.33
C SER A 252 -14.69 -3.62 -17.91
N PHE A 253 -14.77 -2.29 -17.85
CA PHE A 253 -15.96 -1.57 -18.32
C PHE A 253 -16.21 -1.75 -19.82
N ILE A 254 -15.17 -1.60 -20.64
CA ILE A 254 -15.25 -1.79 -22.10
C ILE A 254 -15.56 -3.27 -22.47
N PRO A 255 -14.75 -4.27 -22.05
CA PRO A 255 -15.03 -5.68 -22.33
C PRO A 255 -16.42 -6.13 -21.88
N ALA A 256 -16.84 -5.74 -20.68
CA ALA A 256 -18.16 -6.11 -20.18
C ALA A 256 -19.30 -5.46 -20.95
N SER A 257 -19.12 -4.21 -21.40
CA SER A 257 -20.13 -3.56 -22.25
C SER A 257 -20.28 -4.29 -23.59
N PHE A 258 -19.18 -4.68 -24.23
CA PHE A 258 -19.24 -5.50 -25.45
C PHE A 258 -19.87 -6.87 -25.21
N ALA A 259 -19.54 -7.52 -24.09
CA ALA A 259 -20.13 -8.80 -23.75
C ALA A 259 -21.65 -8.71 -23.52
N LEU A 260 -22.10 -7.66 -22.83
CA LEU A 260 -23.53 -7.42 -22.61
C LEU A 260 -24.28 -7.15 -23.91
N ILE A 261 -23.68 -6.43 -24.88
CA ILE A 261 -24.29 -6.24 -26.21
C ILE A 261 -24.52 -7.60 -26.89
N LYS A 262 -23.54 -8.50 -26.83
CA LYS A 262 -23.64 -9.84 -27.42
C LYS A 262 -24.70 -10.69 -26.74
N ILE A 263 -24.72 -10.70 -25.40
CA ILE A 263 -25.74 -11.41 -24.61
C ILE A 263 -27.15 -10.89 -24.90
N GLN A 264 -27.33 -9.57 -25.00
CA GLN A 264 -28.63 -8.96 -25.31
C GLN A 264 -29.08 -9.26 -26.74
N SER A 265 -28.15 -9.34 -27.69
CA SER A 265 -28.44 -9.70 -29.09
C SER A 265 -28.76 -11.18 -29.30
N ASN A 266 -28.25 -12.06 -28.42
CA ASN A 266 -28.48 -13.49 -28.49
C ASN A 266 -28.73 -14.08 -27.07
N PRO A 267 -30.00 -14.22 -26.67
CA PRO A 267 -30.39 -14.73 -25.36
C PRO A 267 -29.89 -16.16 -25.05
N ALA A 268 -29.44 -16.93 -26.05
CA ALA A 268 -28.86 -18.26 -25.85
C ALA A 268 -27.57 -18.23 -25.01
N TYR A 269 -26.94 -17.06 -24.86
CA TYR A 269 -25.76 -16.86 -24.03
C TYR A 269 -26.06 -16.69 -22.53
N LEU A 270 -27.33 -16.61 -22.13
CA LEU A 270 -27.71 -16.61 -20.72
C LEU A 270 -27.69 -18.04 -20.18
N SER A 271 -27.17 -18.22 -18.97
CA SER A 271 -27.32 -19.49 -18.27
C SER A 271 -28.80 -19.75 -17.98
N VAL A 272 -29.25 -20.96 -18.31
CA VAL A 272 -30.49 -21.49 -17.75
C VAL A 272 -30.12 -22.00 -16.36
N ILE A 273 -30.66 -21.38 -15.32
CA ILE A 273 -30.45 -21.84 -13.95
C ILE A 273 -31.62 -22.77 -13.63
N GLU A 274 -31.28 -24.05 -13.42
CA GLU A 274 -32.18 -25.05 -12.89
C GLU A 274 -32.41 -24.75 -11.41
N LEU A 275 -33.59 -24.22 -11.08
CA LEU A 275 -34.01 -24.09 -9.69
C LEU A 275 -34.86 -25.29 -9.35
N GLU A 276 -34.31 -26.16 -8.50
CA GLU A 276 -35.07 -27.27 -7.93
C GLU A 276 -36.04 -26.69 -6.89
N THR A 277 -37.34 -26.75 -7.18
CA THR A 277 -38.39 -26.33 -6.25
C THR A 277 -39.11 -27.55 -5.70
N LYS A 278 -39.77 -27.42 -4.54
CA LYS A 278 -40.57 -28.50 -3.93
C LYS A 278 -41.65 -29.10 -4.86
N ASN A 279 -41.98 -28.42 -5.96
CA ASN A 279 -42.98 -28.84 -6.95
C ASN A 279 -42.38 -29.23 -8.32
N GLY A 280 -41.06 -29.45 -8.40
CA GLY A 280 -40.35 -29.81 -9.63
C GLY A 280 -39.29 -28.79 -10.07
N LEU A 281 -38.65 -29.08 -11.21
CA LEU A 281 -37.57 -28.27 -11.77
C LEU A 281 -38.16 -27.05 -12.51
N VAL A 282 -37.83 -25.83 -12.07
CA VAL A 282 -38.22 -24.59 -12.76
C VAL A 282 -36.98 -24.00 -13.44
N LEU A 283 -36.95 -24.04 -14.76
CA LEU A 283 -35.93 -23.39 -15.58
C LEU A 283 -36.21 -21.88 -15.60
N THR A 284 -35.46 -21.11 -14.83
CA THR A 284 -35.59 -19.64 -14.84
C THR A 284 -34.44 -19.05 -15.65
N LEU A 285 -34.76 -18.35 -16.74
CA LEU A 285 -33.78 -17.54 -17.45
C LEU A 285 -33.34 -16.38 -16.55
N ALA A 286 -32.09 -16.41 -16.13
CA ALA A 286 -31.51 -15.37 -15.30
C ALA A 286 -31.32 -14.10 -16.14
N ARG A 287 -32.29 -13.18 -16.11
CA ARG A 287 -32.17 -11.90 -16.83
C ARG A 287 -31.12 -11.01 -16.15
N LEU A 288 -30.07 -10.66 -16.89
CA LEU A 288 -29.14 -9.60 -16.51
C LEU A 288 -29.82 -8.25 -16.70
N ASN A 289 -30.27 -7.62 -15.61
CA ASN A 289 -30.84 -6.28 -15.64
C ASN A 289 -29.73 -5.20 -15.55
N THR A 290 -28.76 -5.30 -16.46
CA THR A 290 -27.62 -4.38 -16.59
C THR A 290 -27.46 -4.03 -18.05
N ASN A 291 -27.50 -2.73 -18.37
CA ASN A 291 -27.30 -2.26 -19.73
C ASN A 291 -25.80 -2.07 -20.04
N PRO A 292 -25.36 -2.31 -21.28
CA PRO A 292 -24.05 -1.90 -21.76
C PRO A 292 -23.82 -0.41 -21.48
N TRP A 293 -22.56 -0.03 -21.19
CA TRP A 293 -22.18 1.38 -20.97
C TRP A 293 -22.90 2.09 -19.83
N SER A 294 -23.61 1.35 -18.96
CA SER A 294 -24.38 1.95 -17.88
C SER A 294 -23.50 2.36 -16.71
N VAL A 295 -23.96 3.37 -15.98
CA VAL A 295 -23.32 3.83 -14.72
C VAL A 295 -23.24 2.68 -13.71
N ASN A 296 -24.24 1.80 -13.66
CA ASN A 296 -24.25 0.63 -12.77
C ASN A 296 -23.14 -0.37 -13.10
N LEU A 297 -22.76 -0.49 -14.38
CA LEU A 297 -21.64 -1.33 -14.81
C LEU A 297 -20.29 -0.69 -14.46
N PHE A 298 -20.19 0.63 -14.61
CA PHE A 298 -18.98 1.37 -14.25
C PHE A 298 -18.71 1.27 -12.75
N PHE A 299 -19.70 1.62 -11.92
CA PHE A 299 -19.59 1.53 -10.46
C PHE A 299 -19.93 0.13 -9.94
N SER A 300 -19.34 -0.92 -10.54
CA SER A 300 -19.54 -2.29 -10.06
C SER A 300 -18.97 -2.50 -8.64
N PRO A 301 -19.39 -3.56 -7.93
CA PRO A 301 -18.75 -3.99 -6.70
C PRO A 301 -17.22 -4.16 -6.83
N ASN A 302 -16.71 -4.65 -7.96
CA ASN A 302 -15.28 -4.78 -8.21
C ASN A 302 -14.57 -3.42 -8.22
N PHE A 303 -15.13 -2.43 -8.93
CA PHE A 303 -14.58 -1.08 -8.96
C PHE A 303 -14.56 -0.45 -7.57
N LEU A 304 -15.69 -0.50 -6.86
CA LEU A 304 -15.78 0.09 -5.51
C LEU A 304 -14.86 -0.62 -4.51
N SER A 305 -14.71 -1.94 -4.62
CA SER A 305 -13.79 -2.70 -3.79
C SER A 305 -12.32 -2.34 -4.08
N SER A 306 -11.93 -2.24 -5.35
CA SER A 306 -10.59 -1.76 -5.72
C SER A 306 -10.35 -0.29 -5.32
N LEU A 307 -11.38 0.56 -5.31
CA LEU A 307 -11.28 1.92 -4.80
C LEU A 307 -11.06 1.91 -3.27
N LEU A 308 -11.86 1.14 -2.53
CA LEU A 308 -11.72 0.98 -1.08
C LEU A 308 -10.32 0.47 -0.70
N MET A 309 -9.84 -0.54 -1.40
CA MET A 309 -8.50 -1.11 -1.28
C MET A 309 -7.40 -0.03 -1.40
N ASN A 310 -7.51 0.87 -2.39
CA ASN A 310 -6.58 1.99 -2.58
C ASN A 310 -6.64 3.03 -1.45
N LEU A 311 -7.84 3.33 -0.95
CA LEU A 311 -8.03 4.23 0.19
C LEU A 311 -7.42 3.64 1.47
N LEU A 312 -7.64 2.35 1.72
CA LEU A 312 -7.08 1.64 2.86
C LEU A 312 -5.55 1.62 2.82
N LEU A 313 -4.96 1.32 1.66
CA LEU A 313 -3.51 1.41 1.48
C LEU A 313 -2.98 2.77 1.93
N SER A 314 -3.56 3.85 1.40
CA SER A 314 -3.08 5.22 1.68
C SER A 314 -3.22 5.61 3.15
N LEU A 315 -4.38 5.34 3.74
CA LEU A 315 -4.66 5.65 5.14
C LEU A 315 -3.70 4.91 6.08
N LEU A 316 -3.48 3.62 5.84
CA LEU A 316 -2.61 2.80 6.68
C LEU A 316 -1.15 3.06 6.45
N LEU A 317 -0.73 3.35 5.21
CA LEU A 317 0.66 3.69 4.92
C LEU A 317 1.12 4.91 5.74
N ASN A 318 0.25 5.90 5.90
CA ASN A 318 0.55 7.09 6.70
C ASN A 318 0.68 6.80 8.20
N VAL A 319 -0.04 5.80 8.70
CA VAL A 319 0.07 5.33 10.08
C VAL A 319 1.32 4.47 10.28
N LEU A 320 1.61 3.58 9.33
CA LEU A 320 2.72 2.62 9.42
C LEU A 320 4.08 3.28 9.09
N PHE A 321 4.10 4.32 8.26
CA PHE A 321 5.30 4.98 7.76
C PHE A 321 5.19 6.52 7.70
N PRO A 322 5.08 7.22 8.85
CA PRO A 322 5.05 8.69 8.90
C PRO A 322 6.42 9.36 8.62
N LYS A 323 7.35 8.69 7.92
CA LYS A 323 8.80 9.01 7.90
C LYS A 323 9.12 10.47 7.54
N THR A 324 8.40 11.06 6.60
CA THR A 324 8.68 12.41 6.06
C THR A 324 7.86 13.51 6.71
N GLN A 325 6.95 13.17 7.62
CA GLN A 325 6.09 14.15 8.29
C GLN A 325 6.88 14.92 9.35
N MET A 326 6.56 16.20 9.50
CA MET A 326 7.15 17.05 10.53
C MET A 326 6.44 16.87 11.87
N VAL A 327 7.22 16.86 12.94
CA VAL A 327 6.75 16.73 14.31
C VAL A 327 7.34 17.78 15.22
N LYS A 328 6.57 18.18 16.21
CA LYS A 328 7.03 18.88 17.40
C LYS A 328 7.30 17.86 18.49
N VAL A 329 8.53 17.84 18.97
CA VAL A 329 8.98 17.05 20.10
C VAL A 329 9.08 17.95 21.32
N GLU A 330 8.47 17.53 22.42
CA GLU A 330 8.60 18.18 23.73
C GLU A 330 9.25 17.22 24.73
N ILE A 331 10.34 17.65 25.34
CA ILE A 331 11.11 16.87 26.30
C ILE A 331 10.99 17.54 27.66
N TYR A 332 10.31 16.88 28.58
CA TYR A 332 10.18 17.31 29.97
C TYR A 332 11.16 16.49 30.81
N SER A 333 12.22 17.14 31.29
CA SER A 333 13.32 16.46 31.99
C SER A 333 13.90 17.38 33.08
N ALA A 334 14.33 16.79 34.19
CA ALA A 334 15.13 17.49 35.19
C ALA A 334 16.55 17.80 34.68
N LYS A 335 17.01 17.07 33.66
CA LYS A 335 18.32 17.19 33.01
C LYS A 335 18.23 17.85 31.64
N ALA A 336 17.26 18.77 31.47
CA ALA A 336 17.04 19.45 30.20
C ALA A 336 18.30 20.20 29.71
N ASP A 337 19.08 20.79 30.62
CA ASP A 337 20.32 21.49 30.27
C ASP A 337 21.39 20.52 29.74
N GLU A 338 21.63 19.39 30.43
CA GLU A 338 22.57 18.36 29.97
C GLU A 338 22.20 17.84 28.57
N ILE A 339 20.91 17.59 28.32
CA ILE A 339 20.42 17.14 27.00
C ILE A 339 20.65 18.24 25.95
N CYS A 340 20.38 19.50 26.28
CA CYS A 340 20.60 20.65 25.41
C CYS A 340 22.08 20.78 25.02
N ASP A 341 23.00 20.70 25.99
CA ASP A 341 24.43 20.82 25.78
C ASP A 341 24.96 19.72 24.85
N VAL A 342 24.47 18.50 25.01
CA VAL A 342 24.82 17.37 24.12
C VAL A 342 24.33 17.62 22.69
N LEU A 343 23.10 18.08 22.51
CA LEU A 343 22.55 18.38 21.18
C LEU A 343 23.35 19.50 20.47
N ILE A 344 23.79 20.50 21.22
CA ILE A 344 24.63 21.60 20.71
C ILE A 344 26.04 21.07 20.37
N SER A 345 26.66 20.30 21.27
CA SER A 345 28.02 19.78 21.10
C SER A 345 28.14 18.80 19.92
N GLU A 346 27.11 17.98 19.68
CA GLU A 346 27.04 17.09 18.52
C GLU A 346 26.66 17.81 17.21
N ASN A 347 26.53 19.15 17.27
CA ASN A 347 26.19 20.04 16.17
C ASN A 347 24.98 19.53 15.37
N LYS A 348 23.95 19.07 16.11
CA LYS A 348 22.74 18.52 15.47
C LYS A 348 21.96 19.66 14.81
N PRO A 349 21.38 19.43 13.62
CA PRO A 349 20.65 20.46 12.88
C PRO A 349 19.24 20.69 13.45
N TYR A 350 19.03 20.58 14.76
CA TYR A 350 17.71 20.74 15.36
C TYR A 350 17.43 22.20 15.67
N SER A 351 16.26 22.69 15.26
CA SER A 351 15.71 23.94 15.79
C SER A 351 15.27 23.70 17.23
N LEU A 352 16.14 24.05 18.18
CA LEU A 352 15.93 23.88 19.61
C LEU A 352 15.39 25.17 20.24
N SER A 353 14.38 25.04 21.09
CA SER A 353 13.88 26.13 21.93
C SER A 353 13.68 25.64 23.36
N ILE A 354 13.94 26.51 24.34
CA ILE A 354 13.75 26.19 25.76
C ILE A 354 12.54 27.00 26.24
N ASN A 355 11.55 26.30 26.80
CA ASN A 355 10.40 26.91 27.44
C ASN A 355 10.46 26.69 28.95
N TYR A 356 10.10 27.71 29.72
CA TYR A 356 10.03 27.66 31.17
C TYR A 356 8.59 27.54 31.60
N VAL A 357 8.24 26.42 32.23
CA VAL A 357 6.87 26.17 32.73
C VAL A 357 6.88 26.07 34.24
N LYS A 358 5.83 26.57 34.88
CA LYS A 358 5.63 26.42 36.32
C LYS A 358 4.72 25.22 36.57
N GLY A 359 5.21 24.22 37.32
CA GLY A 359 4.44 23.03 37.65
C GLY A 359 3.17 23.39 38.45
N GLY A 360 2.01 22.89 38.03
CA GLY A 360 0.73 23.18 38.68
C GLY A 360 0.69 22.73 40.15
N TYR A 361 1.23 21.54 40.43
CA TYR A 361 1.32 20.95 41.77
C TYR A 361 2.59 21.39 42.52
N SER A 362 3.76 21.18 41.91
CA SER A 362 5.05 21.47 42.56
C SER A 362 5.32 22.95 42.76
N LYS A 363 4.67 23.83 41.98
CA LYS A 363 4.95 25.27 41.85
C LYS A 363 6.39 25.62 41.43
N ASN A 364 7.27 24.64 41.25
CA ASN A 364 8.63 24.82 40.78
C ASN A 364 8.67 25.09 39.27
N ILE A 365 9.62 25.92 38.84
CA ILE A 365 9.91 26.15 37.43
C ILE A 365 10.62 24.91 36.87
N GLN A 366 10.21 24.46 35.70
CA GLN A 366 10.77 23.34 34.96
C GLN A 366 11.09 23.79 33.53
N LYS A 367 12.17 23.25 32.97
CA LYS A 367 12.56 23.49 31.58
C LYS A 367 11.97 22.42 30.68
N ILE A 368 11.39 22.83 29.56
CA ILE A 368 10.95 21.97 28.47
C ILE A 368 11.80 22.28 27.25
N LEU A 369 12.39 21.26 26.66
CA LEU A 369 13.01 21.39 25.35
C LEU A 369 11.96 21.16 24.27
N ILE A 370 11.83 22.09 23.34
CA ILE A 370 10.94 22.01 22.19
C ILE A 370 11.80 21.92 20.94
N ILE A 371 11.60 20.86 20.16
CA ILE A 371 12.35 20.58 18.93
C ILE A 371 11.37 20.29 17.80
N ASN A 372 11.50 21.01 16.70
CA ASN A 372 10.79 20.68 15.46
C ASN A 372 11.72 19.87 14.56
N CYS A 373 11.32 18.65 14.20
CA CYS A 373 12.13 17.76 13.37
C CYS A 373 11.25 16.82 12.53
N VAL A 374 11.87 16.04 11.67
CA VAL A 374 11.17 14.99 10.91
C VAL A 374 10.89 13.79 11.83
N PHE A 375 9.76 13.10 11.63
CA PHE A 375 9.32 11.99 12.50
C PHE A 375 10.42 10.95 12.79
N MET A 376 11.21 10.59 11.77
CA MET A 376 12.30 9.64 11.93
C MET A 376 13.51 10.16 12.72
N GLU A 377 13.69 11.47 12.81
CA GLU A 377 14.67 12.07 13.69
C GLU A 377 14.20 12.07 15.14
N ALA A 378 12.89 12.22 15.39
CA ALA A 378 12.32 12.12 16.73
C ALA A 378 12.63 10.77 17.40
N ALA A 379 12.65 9.68 16.65
CA ALA A 379 13.05 8.37 17.17
C ALA A 379 14.53 8.30 17.59
N LYS A 380 15.44 8.93 16.82
CA LYS A 380 16.86 9.04 17.17
C LYS A 380 17.07 9.95 18.38
N LEU A 381 16.33 11.06 18.40
CA LEU A 381 16.33 12.02 19.50
C LEU A 381 15.84 11.36 20.80
N LEU A 382 14.80 10.52 20.75
CA LEU A 382 14.36 9.74 21.91
C LEU A 382 15.48 8.87 22.47
N GLN A 383 16.25 8.18 21.61
CA GLN A 383 17.37 7.35 22.08
C GLN A 383 18.44 8.18 22.77
N LEU A 384 18.80 9.34 22.20
CA LEU A 384 19.75 10.28 22.81
C LEU A 384 19.24 10.75 24.17
N VAL A 385 17.99 11.22 24.25
CA VAL A 385 17.36 11.66 25.51
C VAL A 385 17.40 10.55 26.56
N ARG A 386 17.08 9.32 26.18
CA ARG A 386 17.05 8.18 27.10
C ARG A 386 18.42 7.81 27.66
N ASN A 387 19.51 8.10 26.94
CA ASN A 387 20.87 7.88 27.44
C ASN A 387 21.26 8.86 28.57
N HIS A 388 20.62 10.03 28.64
CA HIS A 388 20.89 11.05 29.65
C HIS A 388 19.83 11.08 30.77
N ASP A 389 18.56 10.89 30.39
CA ASP A 389 17.43 10.81 31.31
C ASP A 389 16.42 9.73 30.89
N GLU A 390 16.52 8.57 31.53
CA GLU A 390 15.58 7.46 31.35
C GLU A 390 14.14 7.81 31.77
N ASN A 391 13.96 8.81 32.64
CA ASN A 391 12.68 9.21 33.24
C ASN A 391 12.03 10.41 32.56
N ALA A 392 12.67 11.02 31.56
CA ALA A 392 12.13 12.16 30.82
C ALA A 392 10.78 11.81 30.17
N LEU A 393 9.80 12.71 30.22
CA LEU A 393 8.60 12.58 29.40
C LEU A 393 8.90 13.13 28.00
N PHE A 394 8.61 12.32 26.99
CA PHE A 394 8.89 12.61 25.59
C PHE A 394 7.58 12.60 24.81
N VAL A 395 7.14 13.77 24.34
CA VAL A 395 5.86 13.94 23.65
C VAL A 395 6.13 14.28 22.19
N VAL A 396 5.45 13.60 21.27
CA VAL A 396 5.54 13.85 19.82
C VAL A 396 4.18 14.27 19.31
N SER A 397 4.12 15.45 18.67
CA SER A 397 2.91 16.00 18.06
C SER A 397 3.11 16.20 16.56
N LEU A 398 2.21 15.67 15.73
CA LEU A 398 2.23 15.88 14.27
C LEU A 398 1.91 17.33 13.92
N LEU A 399 2.72 17.94 13.06
CA LEU A 399 2.52 19.31 12.57
C LEU A 399 1.85 19.27 11.20
N LYS A 400 0.63 19.83 11.09
CA LYS A 400 -0.15 19.82 9.84
C LYS A 400 0.32 20.85 8.81
N LYS A 401 0.73 22.03 9.28
CA LYS A 401 1.19 23.16 8.46
C LYS A 401 2.31 23.86 9.18
N ILE A 402 3.38 24.15 8.46
CA ILE A 402 4.57 24.85 8.97
C ILE A 402 4.94 25.89 7.91
N ASP A 403 5.29 27.08 8.37
CA ASP A 403 5.89 28.13 7.56
C ASP A 403 7.18 28.61 8.24
N GLY A 404 8.23 28.85 7.46
CA GLY A 404 9.55 29.25 7.94
C GLY A 404 10.71 28.32 7.54
N TYR A 405 11.89 28.60 8.09
CA TYR A 405 13.14 27.89 7.80
C TYR A 405 13.49 26.90 8.91
N ILE A 406 13.85 25.68 8.52
CA ILE A 406 14.34 24.64 9.42
C ILE A 406 15.68 24.12 8.92
N PHE A 407 16.60 23.88 9.86
CA PHE A 407 17.88 23.26 9.55
C PHE A 407 17.66 21.76 9.35
N MET A 408 18.30 21.21 8.32
CA MET A 408 18.22 19.79 8.04
C MET A 408 19.60 19.25 7.68
N PRO A 409 19.89 17.98 8.00
CA PRO A 409 21.13 17.36 7.60
C PRO A 409 21.22 17.32 6.07
N LYS A 410 22.33 17.79 5.51
CA LYS A 410 22.57 17.80 4.06
C LYS A 410 22.53 16.37 3.54
N LYS A 411 21.54 16.03 2.70
CA LYS A 411 21.54 14.76 1.97
C LYS A 411 22.76 14.75 1.04
N ASN A 412 23.60 13.72 1.16
CA ASN A 412 24.69 13.47 0.21
C ASN A 412 24.08 13.04 -1.13
N HIS A 413 23.68 14.00 -1.97
CA HIS A 413 23.34 13.73 -3.36
C HIS A 413 24.63 13.42 -4.14
N PRO A 414 24.78 12.24 -4.76
CA PRO A 414 26.01 11.86 -5.44
C PRO A 414 26.34 12.67 -6.72
N PHE A 415 25.52 13.66 -7.10
CA PHE A 415 25.64 14.33 -8.41
C PHE A 415 25.57 15.87 -8.42
N LYS A 416 25.77 16.55 -7.28
CA LYS A 416 26.20 17.96 -7.36
C LYS A 416 27.73 17.98 -7.42
N LYS A 417 28.30 17.66 -8.60
CA LYS A 417 29.59 18.25 -8.97
C LYS A 417 29.36 19.76 -8.93
N SER A 418 30.04 20.44 -8.02
CA SER A 418 30.17 21.88 -8.02
C SER A 418 30.57 22.31 -9.42
N ARG A 419 29.66 22.98 -10.13
CA ARG A 419 30.10 23.91 -11.17
C ARG A 419 30.75 25.06 -10.40
N HIS A 420 32.06 24.96 -10.23
CA HIS A 420 32.92 26.12 -10.04
C HIS A 420 33.28 26.65 -11.42
#